data_AF-D2HJ69-F1
#
_entry.id   AF-D2HJ69-F1
#
_cell.length_a   1.000
_cell.length_b   1.000
_cell.length_c   1.000
_cell.angle_alpha   90.00
_cell.angle_beta   90.00
_cell.angle_gamma   90.00
#
_symmetry.space_group_name_H-M   'P 1'
#
loop_
_entity.id
_entity.type
_entity.pdbx_description
1 polymer ?
#
loop_
_entity_poly.entity_id
_entity_poly.type
_entity_poly.pdbx_seq_one_letter_code
_entity_poly.pdbx_strand_id
1 'polypeptide(L)'
;KINKETLSLNDTLDQMDLTHIYRTLHPKTTEYTFFSSVHGTFSRIDHILGHKTSLNKFRKIEIIPCIFSDHNGMKLELYHKKKTTNTWRLSNMMLK
;
A
#
# COMPACT_ATOMS: atom_id res chain seq x y z
N LYS A 1 -2.59 -17.03 -19.65
CA LYS A 1 -3.85 -17.59 -19.10
C LYS A 1 -3.82 -17.37 -17.59
N ILE A 2 -4.84 -16.75 -16.98
CA ILE A 2 -4.86 -16.48 -15.54
C ILE A 2 -5.00 -17.82 -14.79
N ASN A 3 -4.21 -18.04 -13.73
CA ASN A 3 -4.30 -19.24 -12.89
C ASN A 3 -5.65 -19.24 -12.13
N LYS A 4 -6.24 -20.41 -11.94
CA LYS A 4 -7.48 -20.62 -11.16
C LYS A 4 -7.36 -20.07 -9.74
N GLU A 5 -6.20 -20.23 -9.10
CA GLU A 5 -5.95 -19.71 -7.74
C GLU A 5 -5.98 -18.18 -7.70
N THR A 6 -5.38 -17.54 -8.72
CA THR A 6 -5.41 -16.09 -8.86
C THR A 6 -6.82 -15.58 -9.10
N LEU A 7 -7.64 -16.33 -9.85
CA LEU A 7 -9.05 -16.01 -10.03
C LEU A 7 -9.80 -16.05 -8.70
N SER A 8 -9.69 -17.15 -7.94
CA SER A 8 -10.35 -17.27 -6.63
C SER A 8 -9.89 -16.21 -5.63
N LEU A 9 -8.62 -15.82 -5.68
CA LEU A 9 -8.11 -14.72 -4.86
C LEU A 9 -8.78 -13.39 -5.23
N ASN A 10 -8.89 -13.07 -6.52
CA ASN A 10 -9.56 -11.86 -6.98
C ASN A 10 -11.05 -11.86 -6.58
N ASP A 11 -11.72 -13.00 -6.68
CA ASP A 11 -13.12 -13.14 -6.26
C ASP A 11 -13.27 -12.90 -4.75
N THR A 12 -12.36 -13.43 -3.95
CA THR A 12 -12.35 -13.21 -2.48
C THR A 12 -12.10 -11.74 -2.13
N LEU A 13 -11.16 -11.09 -2.82
CA LEU A 13 -10.90 -9.66 -2.62
C LEU A 13 -12.12 -8.81 -2.97
N ASP A 14 -12.83 -9.16 -4.05
CA ASP A 14 -14.05 -8.47 -4.46
C ASP A 14 -15.18 -8.62 -3.43
N GLN A 15 -15.36 -9.84 -2.89
CA GLN A 15 -16.32 -10.13 -1.81
C GLN A 15 -16.03 -9.34 -0.53
N MET A 16 -14.75 -9.11 -0.21
CA MET A 16 -14.33 -8.31 0.95
C MET A 16 -14.32 -6.80 0.69
N ASP A 17 -14.77 -6.36 -0.49
CA ASP A 17 -14.70 -4.98 -0.96
C ASP A 17 -13.29 -4.36 -0.88
N LEU A 18 -12.26 -5.19 -1.12
CA LEU A 18 -10.87 -4.78 -1.19
C LEU A 18 -10.46 -4.55 -2.65
N THR A 19 -9.59 -3.57 -2.86
CA THR A 19 -8.95 -3.31 -4.15
C THR A 19 -7.46 -3.11 -4.00
N HIS A 20 -6.73 -3.43 -5.06
CA HIS A 20 -5.32 -3.13 -5.16
C HIS A 20 -5.13 -1.62 -5.41
N ILE A 21 -4.64 -0.90 -4.39
CA ILE A 21 -4.55 0.57 -4.41
C ILE A 21 -3.62 1.06 -5.52
N TYR A 22 -2.41 0.48 -5.62
CA TYR A 22 -1.44 0.86 -6.65
C TYR A 22 -2.01 0.71 -8.06
N ARG A 23 -2.64 -0.43 -8.37
CA ARG A 23 -3.24 -0.66 -9.70
C ARG A 23 -4.42 0.27 -9.99
N THR A 24 -5.17 0.65 -8.96
CA THR A 24 -6.29 1.60 -9.10
C THR A 24 -5.79 3.01 -9.43
N LEU A 25 -4.70 3.46 -8.80
CA LEU A 25 -4.12 4.79 -9.04
C LEU A 25 -3.24 4.85 -10.30
N HIS A 26 -2.65 3.72 -10.71
CA HIS A 26 -1.69 3.62 -11.82
C HIS A 26 -2.05 2.51 -12.82
N PRO A 27 -3.23 2.56 -13.48
CA PRO A 27 -3.75 1.44 -14.28
C PRO A 27 -2.90 1.07 -15.50
N LYS A 28 -2.07 2.01 -15.98
CA LYS A 28 -1.21 1.84 -17.17
C LYS A 28 0.28 1.65 -16.83
N THR A 29 0.65 1.74 -15.56
CA THR A 29 2.05 1.79 -15.14
C THR A 29 2.62 0.39 -14.92
N THR A 30 3.80 0.16 -15.48
CA THR A 30 4.54 -1.11 -15.43
C THR A 30 5.78 -1.01 -14.55
N GLU A 31 5.65 -0.49 -13.32
CA GLU A 31 6.74 -0.55 -12.33
C GLU A 31 6.73 -1.88 -11.56
N TYR A 32 7.86 -2.26 -10.98
CA TYR A 32 8.07 -3.59 -10.40
C TYR A 32 8.62 -3.48 -8.98
N THR A 33 8.31 -4.47 -8.14
CA THR A 33 8.82 -4.53 -6.77
C THR A 33 9.94 -5.54 -6.60
N PHE A 34 10.11 -6.48 -7.53
CA PHE A 34 11.07 -7.56 -7.42
C PHE A 34 11.72 -7.89 -8.77
N PHE A 35 12.98 -8.29 -8.73
CA PHE A 35 13.70 -8.84 -9.87
C PHE A 35 14.15 -10.28 -9.59
N SER A 36 13.71 -11.22 -10.44
CA SER A 36 14.17 -12.59 -10.40
C SER A 36 15.41 -12.77 -11.28
N SER A 37 16.57 -12.96 -10.65
CA SER A 37 17.83 -13.20 -11.39
C SER A 37 17.80 -14.50 -12.21
N VAL A 38 17.21 -15.56 -11.65
CA VAL A 38 17.13 -16.89 -12.27
C VAL A 38 16.33 -16.86 -13.58
N HIS A 39 15.31 -16.01 -13.64
CA HIS A 39 14.43 -15.90 -14.80
C HIS A 39 14.68 -14.64 -15.64
N GLY A 40 15.51 -13.71 -15.15
CA GLY A 40 15.75 -12.42 -15.80
C GLY A 40 14.49 -11.56 -15.92
N THR A 41 13.51 -11.73 -15.02
CA THR A 41 12.21 -11.06 -15.11
C THR A 41 11.95 -10.13 -13.95
N PHE A 42 11.26 -9.02 -14.25
CA PHE A 42 10.74 -8.11 -13.24
C PHE A 42 9.29 -8.44 -12.93
N SER A 43 8.95 -8.48 -11.65
CA SER A 43 7.60 -8.78 -11.17
C SER A 43 7.17 -7.79 -10.10
N ARG A 44 5.85 -7.60 -9.97
CA ARG A 44 5.24 -6.88 -8.85
C ARG A 44 4.51 -7.90 -7.99
N ILE A 45 5.17 -8.35 -6.94
CA ILE A 45 4.65 -9.38 -6.02
C ILE A 45 4.23 -8.82 -4.66
N ASP A 46 4.56 -7.55 -4.41
CA ASP A 46 4.13 -6.82 -3.23
C ASP A 46 2.88 -6.00 -3.54
N HIS A 47 1.89 -6.07 -2.65
CA HIS A 47 0.57 -5.48 -2.86
C HIS A 47 0.10 -4.72 -1.62
N ILE A 48 -0.28 -3.45 -1.79
CA ILE A 48 -1.07 -2.72 -0.79
C ILE A 48 -2.54 -2.77 -1.21
N LEU A 49 -3.35 -3.42 -0.36
CA LEU A 49 -4.79 -3.52 -0.51
C LEU A 49 -5.49 -2.48 0.38
N GLY A 50 -6.65 -2.02 -0.07
CA GLY A 50 -7.50 -1.13 0.71
C GLY A 50 -8.95 -1.26 0.31
N HIS A 51 -9.84 -0.83 1.19
CA HIS A 51 -11.28 -0.90 0.95
C HIS A 51 -11.70 0.04 -0.19
N LYS A 52 -12.58 -0.40 -1.09
CA LYS A 52 -13.00 0.40 -2.27
C LYS A 52 -13.65 1.72 -1.84
N THR A 53 -14.42 1.73 -0.76
CA THR A 53 -15.02 2.97 -0.22
C THR A 53 -14.01 3.98 0.33
N SER A 54 -12.77 3.57 0.62
CA SER A 54 -11.72 4.44 1.17
C SER A 54 -10.77 5.00 0.10
N LEU A 55 -11.09 4.83 -1.19
CA LEU A 55 -10.24 5.29 -2.29
C LEU A 55 -9.92 6.79 -2.21
N ASN A 56 -10.86 7.61 -1.76
CA ASN A 56 -10.67 9.06 -1.59
C ASN A 56 -9.68 9.46 -0.48
N LYS A 57 -9.29 8.52 0.40
CA LYS A 57 -8.31 8.76 1.47
C LYS A 57 -6.87 8.55 1.00
N PHE A 58 -6.66 7.87 -0.13
CA PHE A 58 -5.32 7.62 -0.65
C PHE A 58 -4.86 8.83 -1.48
N ARG A 59 -3.73 9.44 -1.09
CA ARG A 59 -3.18 10.62 -1.75
C ARG A 59 -2.22 10.23 -2.87
N LYS A 60 -1.25 9.37 -2.55
CA LYS A 60 -0.20 8.94 -3.47
C LYS A 60 0.26 7.56 -3.07
N ILE A 61 0.62 6.75 -4.05
CA ILE A 61 1.33 5.49 -3.83
C ILE A 61 2.50 5.42 -4.82
N GLU A 62 3.66 5.03 -4.33
CA GLU A 62 4.90 4.96 -5.12
C GLU A 62 5.72 3.74 -4.71
N ILE A 63 6.50 3.22 -5.67
CA ILE A 63 7.51 2.19 -5.43
C ILE A 63 8.85 2.88 -5.23
N ILE A 64 9.54 2.55 -4.16
CA ILE A 64 10.83 3.13 -3.77
C ILE A 64 11.92 2.06 -3.96
N PRO A 65 12.88 2.27 -4.88
CA PRO A 65 14.02 1.37 -5.01
C PRO A 65 14.76 1.19 -3.69
N CYS A 66 15.09 -0.05 -3.35
CA CYS A 66 15.79 -0.39 -2.11
C CYS A 66 17.10 -1.10 -2.42
N ILE A 67 18.20 -0.68 -1.78
CA ILE A 67 19.51 -1.36 -1.89
C ILE A 67 19.71 -2.41 -0.78
N PHE A 68 18.86 -2.41 0.24
CA PHE A 68 18.99 -3.27 1.42
C PHE A 68 18.22 -4.59 1.30
N SER A 69 17.37 -4.73 0.28
CA SER A 69 16.58 -5.93 0.00
C SER A 69 16.47 -6.13 -1.51
N ASP A 70 16.26 -7.38 -1.90
CA ASP A 70 15.83 -7.79 -3.24
C ASP A 70 14.41 -7.32 -3.62
N HIS A 71 13.68 -6.74 -2.67
CA HIS A 71 12.40 -6.07 -2.89
C HIS A 71 12.51 -4.55 -2.77
N ASN A 72 11.91 -3.85 -3.73
CA ASN A 72 11.64 -2.42 -3.63
C ASN A 72 10.52 -2.17 -2.61
N GLY A 73 10.66 -1.10 -1.83
CA GLY A 73 9.62 -0.69 -0.89
C GLY A 73 8.40 -0.13 -1.60
N MET A 74 7.22 -0.23 -0.99
CA MET A 74 6.02 0.50 -1.41
C MET A 74 5.63 1.51 -0.34
N LYS A 75 5.39 2.76 -0.75
CA LYS A 75 4.97 3.84 0.15
C LYS A 75 3.60 4.33 -0.23
N LEU A 76 2.67 4.28 0.72
CA LEU A 76 1.31 4.82 0.60
C LEU A 76 1.18 6.08 1.46
N GLU A 77 0.82 7.20 0.85
CA GLU A 77 0.48 8.44 1.52
C GLU A 77 -1.04 8.57 1.65
N LEU A 78 -1.51 8.85 2.86
CA LEU A 78 -2.93 9.06 3.17
C LEU A 78 -3.24 10.55 3.36
N TYR A 79 -4.43 10.97 2.98
CA TYR A 79 -4.99 12.24 3.41
C TYR A 79 -5.30 12.17 4.90
N HIS A 80 -4.48 12.84 5.71
CA HIS A 80 -4.76 13.06 7.12
C HIS A 80 -5.32 14.48 7.30
N LYS A 81 -6.46 14.61 8.00
CA LYS A 81 -6.80 15.89 8.62
C LYS A 81 -5.81 16.07 9.77
N LYS A 82 -5.17 17.25 9.90
CA LYS A 82 -4.34 17.56 11.07
C LYS A 82 -5.16 17.24 12.32
N LYS A 83 -4.72 16.24 13.10
CA LYS A 83 -5.24 16.08 14.46
C LYS A 83 -4.81 17.34 15.21
N THR A 84 -5.76 18.04 15.83
CA THR A 84 -5.42 19.03 16.85
C THR A 84 -4.55 18.29 17.86
N THR A 85 -3.29 18.70 17.98
CA THR A 85 -2.37 18.16 18.99
C THR A 85 -2.95 18.52 20.34
N ASN A 86 -3.68 17.59 20.96
CA ASN A 86 -3.92 17.64 22.40
C ASN A 86 -2.56 17.35 23.05
N THR A 87 -1.74 18.38 23.20
CA THR A 87 -0.52 18.30 24.00
C THR A 87 -0.95 17.99 25.43
N TRP A 88 -0.61 16.80 25.91
CA TRP A 88 -0.69 16.47 27.33
C TRP A 88 0.18 17.48 28.08
N ARG A 89 -0.47 18.46 28.72
CA ARG A 89 0.21 19.41 29.60
C ARG A 89 0.12 18.84 31.00
N LEU A 90 1.28 18.58 31.62
CA LEU A 90 1.34 18.20 33.02
C LEU A 90 0.67 19.30 33.84
N SER A 91 -0.30 18.91 34.68
CA SER A 91 -0.93 19.86 35.59
C SER A 91 0.07 20.25 36.68
N ASN A 92 0.31 21.56 36.83
CA ASN A 92 1.16 22.08 37.90
C ASN A 92 0.61 21.75 39.31
N MET A 93 -0.66 21.32 39.44
CA MET A 93 -1.21 20.85 40.71
C MET A 93 -0.58 19.54 41.20
N MET A 94 0.04 18.74 40.32
CA MET A 94 0.72 17.50 40.69
C MET A 94 2.20 17.70 40.99
N LEU A 95 2.71 18.93 40.84
CA LEU A 95 4.04 19.33 41.31
C LEU A 95 3.91 19.85 42.75
N LYS A 96 3.72 18.92 43.70
CA LYS A 96 3.89 19.17 45.13
C LYS A 96 5.23 18.61 45.58
#